data_AF-A0A330M5F2-F1
#
_entry.id   AF-A0A330M5F2-F1
#
_cell.length_a   1.000
_cell.length_b   1.000
_cell.length_c   1.000
_cell.angle_alpha   90.00
_cell.angle_beta   90.00
_cell.angle_gamma   90.00
#
_symmetry.space_group_name_H-M   'P 1'
#
loop_
_entity.id
_entity.type
_entity.pdbx_description
1 polymer ?
#
loop_
_entity_poly.entity_id
_entity_poly.type
_entity_poly.pdbx_seq_one_letter_code
_entity_poly.pdbx_strand_id
1 'polypeptide(L)'
;MKTVLTIGQWAMILFVALISSTASYAATPAAASAVITIDEESFSCIREMTPVRHFYVDNLLGDIEGTLAAANSPEGAVYPTGSVVQLVPTEVMVKREPGTFMASGDWEFFELEVNEGGSSIVKRGFVDVVNRFGGNCFACHAPAKEKWDFICESGHGCEPIPINHKMTGALQRSDPRCGPAVLEPGDTMALIKLKAMISIGLTKKWLEDLF
;
A
#
# COMPACT_ATOMS: atom_id res chain seq x y z
N MET A 1 24.18 3.21 87.06
CA MET A 1 23.17 2.27 87.63
C MET A 1 21.98 2.25 86.67
N LYS A 2 21.84 1.17 85.87
CA LYS A 2 20.71 0.21 85.89
C LYS A 2 19.34 0.92 85.87
N THR A 3 18.38 0.70 84.96
CA THR A 3 17.76 -0.58 84.52
C THR A 3 16.72 -0.20 83.42
N VAL A 4 16.76 -0.78 82.21
CA VAL A 4 15.79 -1.75 81.61
C VAL A 4 14.54 -1.19 80.90
N LEU A 5 14.56 -1.39 79.57
CA LEU A 5 13.54 -1.92 78.64
C LEU A 5 12.10 -2.12 79.15
N THR A 6 11.11 -1.62 78.40
CA THR A 6 9.86 -2.38 78.16
C THR A 6 9.23 -1.99 76.82
N ILE A 7 8.98 -3.02 76.03
CA ILE A 7 8.35 -3.05 74.72
C ILE A 7 6.83 -2.90 74.93
N GLY A 8 6.17 -2.10 74.09
CA GLY A 8 4.72 -1.85 74.18
C GLY A 8 4.14 -1.37 72.85
N GLN A 9 4.00 -2.33 71.95
CA GLN A 9 3.45 -2.26 70.60
C GLN A 9 1.94 -1.94 70.64
N TRP A 10 1.49 -0.76 70.15
CA TRP A 10 0.08 -0.52 69.88
C TRP A 10 -0.12 0.16 68.52
N ALA A 11 -1.04 -0.42 67.77
CA ALA A 11 -1.22 -0.35 66.34
C ALA A 11 -1.55 1.04 65.78
N MET A 12 -0.93 1.32 64.63
CA MET A 12 -1.19 2.44 63.76
C MET A 12 -2.50 2.22 63.00
N ILE A 13 -3.56 2.95 63.32
CA ILE A 13 -4.78 3.01 62.53
C ILE A 13 -4.60 4.12 61.49
N LEU A 14 -4.25 3.73 60.26
CA LEU A 14 -4.22 4.61 59.10
C LEU A 14 -5.47 4.31 58.25
N PHE A 15 -6.50 5.14 58.42
CA PHE A 15 -7.69 5.17 57.57
C PHE A 15 -7.28 5.72 56.19
N VAL A 16 -6.98 4.84 55.23
CA VAL A 16 -6.84 5.22 53.82
C VAL A 16 -8.22 5.12 53.17
N ALA A 17 -8.85 6.27 52.95
CA ALA A 17 -10.06 6.35 52.13
C ALA A 17 -9.68 6.14 50.65
N LEU A 18 -9.93 4.94 50.11
CA LEU A 18 -9.94 4.72 48.66
C LEU A 18 -11.22 5.32 48.09
N ILE A 19 -11.12 6.51 47.49
CA ILE A 19 -12.15 7.05 46.61
C ILE A 19 -11.94 6.39 45.24
N SER A 20 -12.79 5.41 44.92
CA SER A 20 -12.84 4.77 43.61
C SER A 20 -13.38 5.77 42.57
N SER A 21 -12.49 6.54 41.95
CA SER A 21 -12.82 7.35 40.78
C SER A 21 -12.98 6.43 39.56
N THR A 22 -14.20 5.96 39.32
CA THR A 22 -14.55 5.33 38.03
C THR A 22 -14.57 6.42 36.96
N ALA A 23 -13.42 6.66 36.32
CA ALA A 23 -13.36 7.46 35.11
C ALA A 23 -14.11 6.71 34.01
N SER A 24 -15.36 7.11 33.76
CA SER A 24 -16.10 6.68 32.58
C SER A 24 -15.37 7.21 31.34
N TYR A 25 -14.62 6.35 30.67
CA TYR A 25 -14.18 6.60 29.30
C TYR A 25 -15.44 6.67 28.44
N ALA A 26 -15.90 7.88 28.14
CA ALA A 26 -16.86 8.09 27.08
C ALA A 26 -16.18 7.65 25.77
N ALA A 27 -16.61 6.51 25.23
CA ALA A 27 -16.21 6.10 23.90
C ALA A 27 -16.68 7.19 22.92
N THR A 28 -15.73 7.94 22.35
CA THR A 28 -15.98 8.76 21.18
C THR A 28 -16.58 7.84 20.10
N PRO A 29 -17.76 8.15 19.55
CA PRO A 29 -18.31 7.36 18.47
C PRO A 29 -17.29 7.34 17.33
N ALA A 30 -16.88 6.15 16.91
CA ALA A 30 -16.05 5.98 15.74
C ALA A 30 -16.78 6.68 14.58
N ALA A 31 -16.13 7.68 13.97
CA ALA A 31 -16.62 8.24 12.72
C ALA A 31 -16.84 7.05 11.77
N ALA A 32 -18.06 6.93 11.24
CA ALA A 32 -18.35 5.91 10.23
C ALA A 32 -17.34 6.13 9.10
N SER A 33 -16.42 5.18 8.92
CA SER A 33 -15.44 5.23 7.84
C SER A 33 -16.24 5.34 6.54
N ALA A 34 -15.99 6.41 5.76
CA ALA A 34 -16.59 6.53 4.45
C ALA A 34 -16.18 5.29 3.64
N VAL A 35 -17.17 4.58 3.10
CA VAL A 35 -16.90 3.45 2.22
C VAL A 35 -16.48 4.00 0.87
N ILE A 36 -15.26 3.70 0.46
CA ILE A 36 -14.67 4.07 -0.82
C ILE A 36 -15.37 3.25 -1.91
N THR A 37 -16.09 3.94 -2.78
CA THR A 37 -16.49 3.39 -4.07
C THR A 37 -15.27 3.39 -4.99
N ILE A 38 -14.93 2.24 -5.56
CA ILE A 38 -13.85 2.11 -6.54
C ILE A 38 -14.44 1.50 -7.80
N ASP A 39 -14.27 2.22 -8.90
CA ASP A 39 -14.68 1.87 -10.25
C ASP A 39 -13.60 2.29 -11.26
N GLU A 40 -13.92 2.23 -12.54
CA GLU A 40 -13.01 2.55 -13.63
C GLU A 40 -12.60 4.03 -13.65
N GLU A 41 -13.48 4.93 -13.19
CA GLU A 41 -13.23 6.38 -13.12
C GLU A 41 -12.27 6.73 -11.98
N SER A 42 -12.08 5.82 -11.03
CA SER A 42 -11.12 5.98 -9.92
C SER A 42 -9.65 5.96 -10.38
N PHE A 43 -9.36 5.52 -11.62
CA PHE A 43 -8.00 5.33 -12.12
C PHE A 43 -7.74 6.13 -13.41
N SER A 44 -7.25 7.35 -13.26
CA SER A 44 -6.92 8.25 -14.38
C SER A 44 -5.44 8.20 -14.78
N CYS A 45 -4.97 9.23 -15.47
CA CYS A 45 -3.59 9.39 -15.88
C CYS A 45 -2.61 9.31 -14.69
N ILE A 46 -1.65 8.37 -14.73
CA ILE A 46 -0.63 8.25 -13.67
C ILE A 46 0.22 9.51 -13.50
N ARG A 47 0.37 10.33 -14.54
CA ARG A 47 1.16 11.57 -14.50
C ARG A 47 0.45 12.73 -13.78
N GLU A 48 -0.82 12.58 -13.45
CA GLU A 48 -1.58 13.55 -12.64
C GLU A 48 -1.48 13.25 -11.13
N MET A 49 -1.04 12.04 -10.77
CA MET A 49 -0.75 11.65 -9.40
C MET A 49 0.55 12.28 -8.88
N THR A 50 0.81 12.19 -7.58
CA THR A 50 2.05 12.74 -6.98
C THR A 50 3.19 11.73 -7.07
N PRO A 51 4.33 12.06 -7.70
CA PRO A 51 5.47 11.14 -7.77
C PRO A 51 6.15 10.99 -6.40
N VAL A 52 6.43 9.75 -6.03
CA VAL A 52 7.26 9.37 -4.88
C VAL A 52 8.37 8.46 -5.36
N ARG A 53 9.56 9.05 -5.53
CA ARG A 53 10.77 8.37 -6.02
C ARG A 53 10.56 7.71 -7.39
N HIS A 54 10.11 6.46 -7.45
CA HIS A 54 9.89 5.71 -8.69
C HIS A 54 8.47 5.17 -8.88
N PHE A 55 7.55 5.48 -7.98
CA PHE A 55 6.12 5.20 -8.10
C PHE A 55 5.31 6.49 -7.92
N TYR A 56 4.00 6.40 -8.08
CA TYR A 56 3.08 7.51 -7.93
C TYR A 56 2.04 7.20 -6.86
N VAL A 57 1.61 8.24 -6.15
CA VAL A 57 0.57 8.15 -5.12
C VAL A 57 -0.53 9.18 -5.32
N ASP A 58 -1.73 8.81 -4.91
CA ASP A 58 -2.89 9.68 -4.78
C ASP A 58 -3.75 9.23 -3.59
N ASN A 59 -4.90 9.87 -3.35
CA ASN A 59 -5.86 9.43 -2.35
C ASN A 59 -7.32 9.68 -2.79
N LEU A 60 -8.13 8.63 -2.89
CA LEU A 60 -9.54 8.69 -3.32
C LEU A 60 -10.47 9.47 -2.36
N LEU A 61 -10.02 9.73 -1.13
CA LEU A 61 -10.73 10.54 -0.14
C LEU A 61 -10.13 11.95 0.01
N GLY A 62 -9.11 12.29 -0.79
CA GLY A 62 -8.45 13.59 -0.78
C GLY A 62 -7.36 13.78 0.28
N ASP A 63 -7.06 12.76 1.10
CA ASP A 63 -5.96 12.79 2.09
C ASP A 63 -4.59 12.50 1.44
N ILE A 64 -4.22 13.32 0.46
CA ILE A 64 -2.93 13.20 -0.23
C ILE A 64 -1.75 13.50 0.71
N GLU A 65 -1.93 14.41 1.68
CA GLU A 65 -0.89 14.74 2.65
C GLU A 65 -0.56 13.54 3.56
N GLY A 66 -1.58 12.83 4.05
CA GLY A 66 -1.39 11.61 4.84
C GLY A 66 -0.73 10.50 4.03
N THR A 67 -1.14 10.30 2.77
CA THR A 67 -0.52 9.32 1.88
C THR A 67 0.96 9.64 1.63
N LEU A 68 1.31 10.92 1.39
CA LEU A 68 2.70 11.34 1.21
C LEU A 68 3.52 11.24 2.49
N ALA A 69 2.94 11.55 3.65
CA ALA A 69 3.60 11.38 4.94
C ALA A 69 3.96 9.91 5.17
N ALA A 70 3.03 8.98 4.90
CA ALA A 70 3.30 7.55 5.01
C ALA A 70 4.38 7.09 4.02
N ALA A 71 4.27 7.52 2.75
CA ALA A 71 5.20 7.14 1.69
C ALA A 71 6.63 7.66 1.87
N ASN A 72 6.82 8.72 2.66
CA ASN A 72 8.13 9.30 2.95
C ASN A 72 8.62 9.00 4.37
N SER A 73 7.91 8.17 5.14
CA SER A 73 8.33 7.81 6.50
C SER A 73 9.61 6.95 6.46
N PRO A 74 10.71 7.39 7.08
CA PRO A 74 11.97 6.63 7.07
C PRO A 74 11.87 5.30 7.84
N GLU A 75 10.93 5.21 8.80
CA GLU A 75 10.69 4.00 9.58
C GLU A 75 9.47 3.21 9.08
N GLY A 76 8.92 3.60 7.93
CA GLY A 76 7.66 3.09 7.45
C GLY A 76 6.46 3.64 8.23
N ALA A 77 5.26 3.42 7.70
CA ALA A 77 4.02 3.92 8.26
C ALA A 77 2.85 3.14 7.65
N VAL A 78 1.73 3.10 8.37
CA VAL A 78 0.47 2.65 7.81
C VAL A 78 -0.09 3.76 6.92
N TYR A 79 -0.44 3.40 5.68
CA TYR A 79 -1.07 4.33 4.75
C TYR A 79 -2.52 4.61 5.18
N PRO A 80 -3.00 5.86 5.04
CA PRO A 80 -4.39 6.17 5.33
C PRO A 80 -5.32 5.53 4.30
N THR A 81 -6.55 5.22 4.73
CA THR A 81 -7.63 4.78 3.84
C THR A 81 -7.80 5.75 2.67
N GLY A 82 -7.99 5.20 1.48
CA GLY A 82 -8.10 5.96 0.23
C GLY A 82 -6.77 6.06 -0.52
N SER A 83 -5.63 5.77 0.11
CA SER A 83 -4.33 5.81 -0.56
C SER A 83 -4.31 4.95 -1.82
N VAL A 84 -3.89 5.53 -2.93
CA VAL A 84 -3.68 4.87 -4.21
C VAL A 84 -2.18 4.82 -4.46
N VAL A 85 -1.64 3.66 -4.83
CA VAL A 85 -0.21 3.50 -5.17
C VAL A 85 -0.09 2.80 -6.51
N GLN A 86 0.71 3.38 -7.41
CA GLN A 86 0.87 2.89 -8.77
C GLN A 86 2.33 2.94 -9.24
N LEU A 87 2.85 1.80 -9.68
CA LEU A 87 4.20 1.70 -10.28
C LEU A 87 4.15 1.73 -11.81
N VAL A 88 3.18 1.04 -12.41
CA VAL A 88 2.98 0.95 -13.87
C VAL A 88 1.53 1.28 -14.21
N PRO A 89 1.20 1.75 -15.44
CA PRO A 89 -0.16 2.11 -15.82
C PRO A 89 -1.23 1.03 -15.58
N THR A 90 -0.85 -0.24 -15.64
CA THR A 90 -1.76 -1.39 -15.67
C THR A 90 -1.96 -2.10 -14.32
N GLU A 91 -1.33 -1.63 -13.24
CA GLU A 91 -1.42 -2.27 -11.92
C GLU A 91 -1.50 -1.18 -10.86
N VAL A 92 -2.49 -1.26 -9.97
CA VAL A 92 -2.71 -0.29 -8.89
C VAL A 92 -3.14 -1.01 -7.61
N MET A 93 -2.80 -0.42 -6.47
CA MET A 93 -3.31 -0.86 -5.17
C MET A 93 -3.98 0.30 -4.44
N VAL A 94 -5.06 -0.02 -3.72
CA VAL A 94 -5.84 0.96 -2.96
C VAL A 94 -6.00 0.50 -1.51
N LYS A 95 -5.69 1.39 -0.58
CA LYS A 95 -5.89 1.16 0.85
C LYS A 95 -7.37 1.29 1.20
N ARG A 96 -7.99 0.19 1.59
CA ARG A 96 -9.38 0.10 2.03
C ARG A 96 -9.56 0.57 3.47
N GLU A 97 -10.80 0.55 3.90
CA GLU A 97 -11.21 0.84 5.27
C GLU A 97 -10.62 -0.21 6.23
N PRO A 98 -10.28 0.16 7.47
CA PRO A 98 -9.72 -0.77 8.43
C PRO A 98 -10.60 -2.00 8.63
N GLY A 99 -10.01 -3.20 8.50
CA GLY A 99 -10.70 -4.47 8.69
C GLY A 99 -11.44 -5.00 7.46
N THR A 100 -11.33 -4.35 6.31
CA THR A 100 -11.86 -4.85 5.03
C THR A 100 -11.24 -6.20 4.66
N PHE A 101 -9.92 -6.32 4.78
CA PHE A 101 -9.20 -7.58 4.57
C PHE A 101 -7.86 -7.59 5.32
N MET A 102 -7.89 -8.06 6.57
CA MET A 102 -6.74 -8.00 7.48
C MET A 102 -5.47 -8.67 6.94
N ALA A 103 -5.60 -9.72 6.11
CA ALA A 103 -4.44 -10.45 5.60
C ALA A 103 -3.56 -9.60 4.68
N SER A 104 -4.15 -8.65 3.94
CA SER A 104 -3.44 -7.70 3.07
C SER A 104 -3.21 -6.34 3.73
N GLY A 105 -3.47 -6.21 5.03
CA GLY A 105 -3.46 -4.91 5.69
C GLY A 105 -4.44 -3.95 5.02
N ASP A 106 -5.58 -4.45 4.55
CA ASP A 106 -6.61 -3.69 3.85
C ASP A 106 -6.17 -3.13 2.48
N TRP A 107 -5.05 -3.60 1.90
CA TRP A 107 -4.73 -3.32 0.51
C TRP A 107 -5.55 -4.18 -0.45
N GLU A 108 -6.30 -3.55 -1.34
CA GLU A 108 -6.91 -4.17 -2.50
C GLU A 108 -6.02 -3.94 -3.73
N PHE A 109 -5.84 -4.97 -4.55
CA PHE A 109 -5.00 -4.96 -5.76
C PHE A 109 -5.87 -4.99 -7.00
N PHE A 110 -5.41 -4.34 -8.06
CA PHE A 110 -6.13 -4.21 -9.32
C PHE A 110 -5.20 -4.45 -10.50
N GLU A 111 -5.66 -5.27 -11.45
CA GLU A 111 -5.11 -5.31 -12.80
C GLU A 111 -6.01 -4.50 -13.73
N LEU A 112 -5.41 -3.55 -14.43
CA LEU A 112 -6.09 -2.64 -15.35
C LEU A 112 -5.72 -2.93 -16.80
N GLU A 113 -6.70 -2.74 -17.68
CA GLU A 113 -6.48 -2.35 -19.06
C GLU A 113 -6.53 -0.83 -19.16
N VAL A 114 -5.65 -0.25 -19.97
CA VAL A 114 -5.56 1.21 -20.15
C VAL A 114 -5.47 1.55 -21.63
N ASN A 115 -6.20 2.57 -22.05
CA ASN A 115 -6.14 3.14 -23.38
C ASN A 115 -6.38 4.66 -23.30
N GLU A 116 -6.44 5.34 -24.45
CA GLU A 116 -6.63 6.80 -24.51
C GLU A 116 -7.99 7.26 -23.91
N GLY A 117 -8.99 6.38 -23.89
CA GLY A 117 -10.32 6.63 -23.33
C GLY A 117 -10.44 6.36 -21.83
N GLY A 118 -9.41 5.80 -21.17
CA GLY A 118 -9.43 5.56 -19.73
C GLY A 118 -8.93 4.17 -19.33
N SER A 119 -9.50 3.68 -18.22
CA SER A 119 -9.15 2.41 -17.59
C SER A 119 -10.33 1.44 -17.59
N SER A 120 -10.05 0.14 -17.61
CA SER A 120 -11.00 -0.90 -17.26
C SER A 120 -10.40 -1.84 -16.23
N ILE A 121 -11.21 -2.25 -15.25
CA ILE A 121 -10.75 -3.18 -14.21
C ILE A 121 -10.91 -4.61 -14.73
N VAL A 122 -9.79 -5.26 -15.05
CA VAL A 122 -9.76 -6.65 -15.53
C VAL A 122 -9.87 -7.60 -14.35
N LYS A 123 -9.17 -7.30 -13.25
CA LYS A 123 -9.23 -8.05 -12.00
C LYS A 123 -9.11 -7.10 -10.82
N ARG A 124 -9.79 -7.43 -9.73
CA ARG A 124 -9.60 -6.80 -8.42
C ARG A 124 -9.77 -7.83 -7.31
N GLY A 125 -9.12 -7.63 -6.18
CA GLY A 125 -9.14 -8.56 -5.06
C GLY A 125 -8.03 -8.29 -4.06
N PHE A 126 -7.84 -9.20 -3.11
CA PHE A 126 -6.94 -8.98 -1.97
C PHE A 126 -5.72 -9.89 -1.98
N VAL A 127 -5.90 -11.20 -2.15
CA VAL A 127 -4.81 -12.19 -2.07
C VAL A 127 -4.68 -13.04 -3.33
N ASP A 128 -5.66 -12.93 -4.22
CA ASP A 128 -5.92 -13.81 -5.35
C ASP A 128 -5.72 -13.12 -6.70
N VAL A 129 -5.37 -11.83 -6.71
CA VAL A 129 -5.10 -11.09 -7.94
C VAL A 129 -3.77 -11.53 -8.52
N VAL A 130 -3.84 -12.09 -9.73
CA VAL A 130 -2.70 -12.51 -10.53
C VAL A 130 -2.65 -11.67 -11.79
N ASN A 131 -1.53 -11.01 -12.06
CA ASN A 131 -1.35 -10.19 -13.25
C ASN A 131 -1.28 -11.04 -14.53
N ARG A 132 -1.32 -10.40 -15.70
CA ARG A 132 -1.21 -11.05 -17.02
C ARG A 132 0.02 -11.93 -17.22
N PHE A 133 1.04 -11.80 -16.38
CA PHE A 133 2.27 -12.61 -16.44
C PHE A 133 2.26 -13.80 -15.47
N GLY A 134 1.17 -14.02 -14.74
CA GLY A 134 1.05 -15.12 -13.78
C GLY A 134 1.64 -14.81 -12.40
N GLY A 135 2.10 -13.57 -12.16
CA GLY A 135 2.58 -13.13 -10.85
C GLY A 135 1.42 -12.70 -9.94
N ASN A 136 1.40 -13.19 -8.69
CA ASN A 136 0.41 -12.81 -7.70
C ASN A 136 0.81 -11.49 -7.01
N CYS A 137 -0.09 -10.50 -7.01
CA CYS A 137 0.18 -9.18 -6.48
C CYS A 137 0.47 -9.23 -4.97
N PHE A 138 -0.42 -9.86 -4.19
CA PHE A 138 -0.26 -9.94 -2.74
C PHE A 138 1.02 -10.67 -2.33
N ALA A 139 1.35 -11.81 -2.95
CA ALA A 139 2.54 -12.59 -2.62
C ALA A 139 3.83 -11.78 -2.84
N CYS A 140 3.88 -10.97 -3.90
CA CYS A 140 5.00 -10.06 -4.14
C CYS A 140 5.13 -8.97 -3.07
N HIS A 141 3.98 -8.50 -2.55
CA HIS A 141 3.90 -7.42 -1.56
C HIS A 141 3.99 -7.86 -0.09
N ALA A 142 3.68 -9.11 0.21
CA ALA A 142 3.67 -9.66 1.57
C ALA A 142 4.99 -9.51 2.34
N PRO A 143 6.19 -9.62 1.73
CA PRO A 143 7.45 -9.41 2.43
C PRO A 143 7.62 -8.00 3.01
N ALA A 144 6.95 -6.98 2.45
CA ALA A 144 6.98 -5.60 2.92
C ALA A 144 5.99 -5.32 4.08
N LYS A 145 5.22 -6.32 4.54
CA LYS A 145 4.13 -6.14 5.51
C LYS A 145 4.55 -5.40 6.79
N GLU A 146 5.56 -5.91 7.49
CA GLU A 146 5.81 -5.52 8.89
C GLU A 146 6.22 -4.07 9.05
N LYS A 147 7.16 -3.60 8.22
CA LYS A 147 7.71 -2.24 8.30
C LYS A 147 7.04 -1.30 7.31
N TRP A 148 6.71 -1.76 6.11
CA TRP A 148 6.40 -0.89 4.97
C TRP A 148 4.94 -0.94 4.54
N ASP A 149 4.06 -1.55 5.35
CA ASP A 149 2.63 -1.65 5.08
C ASP A 149 2.36 -2.19 3.67
N PHE A 150 3.02 -3.29 3.32
CA PHE A 150 2.96 -3.94 2.01
C PHE A 150 3.49 -3.10 0.84
N ILE A 151 4.03 -1.89 1.04
CA ILE A 151 4.63 -1.09 -0.03
C ILE A 151 6.04 -1.56 -0.34
N CYS A 152 6.17 -2.21 -1.50
CA CYS A 152 7.43 -2.69 -2.02
C CYS A 152 8.25 -1.57 -2.64
N GLU A 153 9.49 -1.45 -2.17
CA GLU A 153 10.50 -0.56 -2.68
C GLU A 153 11.90 -1.22 -2.58
N SER A 154 12.91 -0.58 -3.18
CA SER A 154 14.31 -0.90 -2.98
C SER A 154 14.66 -0.91 -1.49
N GLY A 155 15.06 -2.07 -0.97
CA GLY A 155 15.39 -2.24 0.45
C GLY A 155 14.20 -2.50 1.35
N HIS A 156 12.97 -2.61 0.82
CA HIS A 156 11.76 -2.92 1.62
C HIS A 156 11.46 -4.42 1.72
N GLY A 157 12.43 -5.28 1.39
CA GLY A 157 12.33 -6.73 1.56
C GLY A 157 11.58 -7.48 0.45
N CYS A 158 11.10 -6.80 -0.59
CA CYS A 158 10.37 -7.44 -1.68
C CYS A 158 11.28 -8.09 -2.71
N GLU A 159 10.75 -9.11 -3.38
CA GLU A 159 11.45 -9.78 -4.48
C GLU A 159 11.62 -8.81 -5.67
N PRO A 160 12.78 -8.81 -6.35
CA PRO A 160 12.97 -8.02 -7.55
C PRO A 160 11.98 -8.43 -8.64
N ILE A 161 11.29 -7.43 -9.21
CA ILE A 161 10.47 -7.61 -10.40
C ILE A 161 11.36 -7.73 -11.66
N PRO A 162 10.89 -8.38 -12.75
CA PRO A 162 11.72 -8.62 -13.94
C PRO A 162 11.99 -7.36 -14.79
N ILE A 163 11.55 -6.18 -14.33
CA ILE A 163 11.72 -4.89 -15.02
C ILE A 163 12.46 -3.91 -14.11
N ASN A 164 13.30 -3.06 -14.70
CA ASN A 164 14.04 -2.06 -13.94
C ASN A 164 13.35 -0.68 -13.95
N HIS A 165 13.86 0.26 -13.15
CA HIS A 165 13.29 1.60 -13.04
C HIS A 165 13.26 2.39 -14.35
N LYS A 166 14.17 2.12 -15.30
CA LYS A 166 14.12 2.76 -16.62
C LYS A 166 12.91 2.29 -17.42
N MET A 167 12.54 1.03 -17.26
CA MET A 167 11.37 0.44 -17.92
C MET A 167 10.07 0.92 -17.28
N THR A 168 9.99 0.95 -15.94
CA THR A 168 8.81 1.50 -15.25
C THR A 168 8.64 2.99 -15.54
N GLY A 169 9.72 3.78 -15.52
CA GLY A 169 9.70 5.20 -15.89
C GLY A 169 9.21 5.44 -17.33
N ALA A 170 9.67 4.61 -18.28
CA ALA A 170 9.20 4.69 -19.65
C ALA A 170 7.70 4.34 -19.78
N LEU A 171 7.20 3.36 -19.02
CA LEU A 171 5.77 3.04 -18.97
C LEU A 171 4.95 4.19 -18.38
N GLN A 172 5.41 4.80 -17.28
CA GLN A 172 4.74 5.94 -16.65
C GLN A 172 4.63 7.14 -17.61
N ARG A 173 5.72 7.45 -18.34
CA ARG A 173 5.75 8.54 -19.33
C ARG A 173 4.99 8.26 -20.62
N SER A 174 4.61 7.01 -20.86
CA SER A 174 3.86 6.58 -22.05
C SER A 174 2.46 6.06 -21.72
N ASP A 175 1.95 6.33 -20.52
CA ASP A 175 0.57 6.00 -20.16
C ASP A 175 -0.40 6.65 -21.16
N PRO A 176 -1.21 5.85 -21.89
CA PRO A 176 -2.06 6.35 -22.96
C PRO A 176 -3.18 7.26 -22.43
N ARG A 177 -3.57 7.13 -21.17
CA ARG A 177 -4.59 7.99 -20.54
C ARG A 177 -4.11 9.43 -20.38
N CYS A 178 -2.80 9.64 -20.41
CA CYS A 178 -2.18 10.94 -20.21
C CYS A 178 -1.98 11.75 -21.52
N GLY A 179 -2.51 11.28 -22.64
CA GLY A 179 -2.23 11.84 -23.95
C GLY A 179 -0.83 11.47 -24.49
N PRO A 180 -0.23 12.30 -25.36
CA PRO A 180 1.03 11.97 -26.01
C PRO A 180 2.15 11.61 -25.02
N ALA A 181 2.92 10.58 -25.36
CA ALA A 181 4.05 10.13 -24.55
C ALA A 181 5.14 11.21 -24.45
N VAL A 182 5.66 11.43 -23.25
CA VAL A 182 6.73 12.42 -22.99
C VAL A 182 8.02 11.66 -22.69
N LEU A 183 8.60 11.08 -23.74
CA LEU A 183 9.72 10.15 -23.61
C LEU A 183 11.04 10.86 -23.28
N GLU A 184 11.84 10.23 -22.43
CA GLU A 184 13.22 10.59 -22.12
C GLU A 184 14.25 9.77 -22.94
N PRO A 185 15.53 10.20 -23.01
CA PRO A 185 16.58 9.45 -23.67
C PRO A 185 16.68 7.99 -23.22
N GLY A 186 16.41 7.08 -24.15
CA GLY A 186 16.46 5.63 -23.95
C GLY A 186 15.14 4.97 -23.56
N ASP A 187 14.05 5.73 -23.42
CA ASP A 187 12.72 5.17 -23.17
C ASP A 187 12.24 4.32 -24.32
N THR A 188 12.45 4.77 -25.56
CA THR A 188 12.10 3.99 -26.76
C THR A 188 12.72 2.60 -26.72
N MET A 189 13.99 2.50 -26.32
CA MET A 189 14.67 1.21 -26.19
C MET A 189 14.13 0.40 -25.00
N ALA A 190 13.79 1.04 -23.88
CA ALA A 190 13.18 0.38 -22.73
C ALA A 190 11.80 -0.21 -23.09
N LEU A 191 10.97 0.54 -23.82
CA LEU A 191 9.66 0.11 -24.32
C LEU A 191 9.79 -1.02 -25.34
N ILE A 192 10.77 -0.97 -26.24
CA ILE A 192 11.06 -2.07 -27.18
C ILE A 192 11.44 -3.34 -26.41
N LYS A 193 12.33 -3.23 -25.41
CA LYS A 193 12.71 -4.37 -24.55
C LYS A 193 11.52 -4.94 -23.79
N LEU A 194 10.68 -4.08 -23.22
CA LEU A 194 9.42 -4.50 -22.57
C LEU A 194 8.54 -5.28 -23.54
N LYS A 195 8.27 -4.74 -24.73
CA LYS A 195 7.47 -5.42 -25.75
C LYS A 195 8.06 -6.78 -26.12
N ALA A 196 9.38 -6.87 -26.30
CA ALA A 196 10.06 -8.13 -26.59
C ALA A 196 9.90 -9.14 -25.45
N MET A 197 10.08 -8.72 -24.20
CA MET A 197 9.87 -9.60 -23.02
C MET A 197 8.44 -10.13 -22.96
N ILE A 198 7.45 -9.27 -23.20
CA ILE A 198 6.04 -9.67 -23.24
C ILE A 198 5.81 -10.69 -24.36
N SER A 199 6.27 -10.42 -25.58
CA SER A 199 6.10 -11.34 -26.70
C SER A 199 6.78 -12.69 -26.46
N ILE A 200 8.00 -12.70 -25.90
CA ILE A 200 8.71 -13.93 -25.54
C ILE A 200 7.96 -14.71 -24.45
N GLY A 201 7.49 -14.02 -23.41
CA GLY A 201 6.71 -14.63 -22.32
C GLY A 201 5.42 -15.28 -22.83
N LEU A 202 4.66 -14.57 -23.67
CA LEU A 202 3.45 -15.10 -24.28
C LEU A 202 3.73 -16.29 -25.20
N THR A 203 4.79 -16.22 -26.00
CA THR A 203 5.19 -17.33 -26.88
C THR A 203 5.60 -18.56 -26.09
N LYS A 204 6.36 -18.36 -24.99
CA LYS A 204 6.75 -19.45 -24.09
C LYS A 204 5.52 -20.10 -23.46
N LYS A 205 4.59 -19.30 -22.92
CA LYS A 205 3.34 -19.82 -22.34
C LYS A 205 2.52 -20.61 -23.36
N TRP A 206 2.35 -20.09 -24.57
CA TRP A 206 1.65 -20.80 -25.63
C TRP A 206 2.31 -22.14 -25.98
N LEU A 207 3.64 -22.20 -25.97
CA LEU A 207 4.39 -23.44 -26.20
C LEU A 207 4.18 -24.45 -25.05
N GLU A 208 4.21 -23.99 -23.79
CA GLU A 208 3.93 -24.80 -22.60
C GLU A 208 2.48 -25.31 -22.56
N ASP A 209 1.53 -24.56 -23.11
CA ASP A 209 0.13 -24.99 -23.17
C ASP A 209 -0.13 -26.00 -24.32
N LEU A 210 0.78 -26.09 -25.32
CA LEU A 210 0.67 -27.01 -26.47
C LEU A 210 1.30 -28.39 -26.26
N PHE A 211 2.30 -28.50 -25.38
CA PHE A 211 3.12 -29.69 -25.19
C PHE A 211 3.13 -30.13 -23.73
#